data_AF-A0A164NBX2-F1
#
_entry.id   AF-A0A164NBX2-F1
#
_cell.length_a   1.000
_cell.length_b   1.000
_cell.length_c   1.000
_cell.angle_alpha   90.00
_cell.angle_beta   90.00
_cell.angle_gamma   90.00
#
_symmetry.space_group_name_H-M   'P 1'
#
loop_
_entity.id
_entity.type
_entity.pdbx_description
1 polymer ?
#
loop_
_entity_poly.entity_id
_entity_poly.type
_entity_poly.pdbx_seq_one_letter_code
_entity_poly.pdbx_strand_id
1 'polypeptide(L)'
;MTAVASCLIFRNTDDQQLQSSHDPTTTCGCLQSRGLDFQTLTVFAVEHITKLHDIPTFPADLETFFKAQQPPLPRPTTRSVAPTLVPTPQQLAVYKRVKFISADLQMDSAKDIVDVANATPCKPATSRSAEVPARYDSVLVDVEDVSEDAFGVALYRVAIIKLIFSIPTTARQHPSSSVRVPDPGELAYVEWLDIAKSKHEPSGYTLVTSSSHLSFDTPV
;
A
#
# COMPACT_ATOMS: atom_id res chain seq x y z
N MET A 1 -13.53 -14.81 7.45
CA MET A 1 -13.65 -13.57 6.66
C MET A 1 -12.26 -12.99 6.60
N THR A 2 -11.58 -13.15 5.47
CA THR A 2 -10.16 -12.82 5.32
C THR A 2 -10.09 -11.52 4.54
N ALA A 3 -9.64 -10.45 5.20
CA ALA A 3 -9.40 -9.18 4.53
C ALA A 3 -8.17 -9.31 3.63
N VAL A 4 -8.29 -8.89 2.37
CA VAL A 4 -7.13 -8.67 1.52
C VAL A 4 -6.94 -7.17 1.43
N ALA A 5 -5.95 -6.71 2.17
CA ALA A 5 -5.49 -5.35 2.04
C ALA A 5 -4.44 -5.30 0.93
N SER A 6 -4.54 -4.27 0.10
CA SER A 6 -3.58 -4.03 -0.95
C SER A 6 -2.40 -3.24 -0.41
N CYS A 7 -1.22 -3.55 -0.91
CA CYS A 7 -0.06 -2.70 -0.76
C CYS A 7 -0.15 -1.57 -1.81
N LEU A 8 -0.01 -0.32 -1.40
CA LEU A 8 0.22 0.80 -2.30
C LEU A 8 1.70 1.05 -2.42
N ILE A 9 2.15 1.32 -3.64
CA ILE A 9 3.51 1.76 -3.91
C ILE A 9 3.48 3.29 -4.08
N PHE A 10 4.27 4.00 -3.28
CA PHE A 10 4.52 5.41 -3.53
C PHE A 10 5.52 5.53 -4.68
N ARG A 11 5.10 6.11 -5.81
CA ARG A 11 6.00 6.34 -6.94
C ARG A 11 6.27 7.83 -7.05
N ASN A 12 7.56 8.19 -7.01
CA ASN A 12 7.98 9.54 -7.33
C ASN A 12 7.96 9.73 -8.85
N THR A 13 7.16 10.68 -9.34
CA THR A 13 7.02 10.95 -10.78
C THR A 13 8.26 11.61 -11.41
N ASP A 14 9.18 12.14 -10.59
CA ASP A 14 10.41 12.78 -11.07
C ASP A 14 11.51 11.77 -11.47
N ASP A 15 11.38 10.50 -11.07
CA ASP A 15 12.28 9.42 -11.47
C ASP A 15 11.84 8.83 -12.83
N GLN A 16 12.27 9.47 -13.93
CA GLN A 16 11.96 9.04 -15.31
C GLN A 16 12.48 7.64 -15.72
N GLN A 17 13.02 6.83 -14.81
CA GLN A 17 13.77 5.62 -15.18
C GLN A 17 13.17 4.27 -14.81
N LEU A 18 12.02 4.16 -14.14
CA LEU A 18 11.55 2.85 -13.68
C LEU A 18 10.19 2.47 -14.27
N GLN A 19 10.25 1.42 -15.09
CA GLN A 19 9.19 0.85 -15.91
C GLN A 19 7.90 0.62 -15.12
N SER A 20 6.76 0.92 -15.75
CA SER A 20 5.46 0.40 -15.34
C SER A 20 5.58 -1.12 -15.19
N SER A 21 5.40 -1.61 -13.97
CA SER A 21 5.28 -3.06 -13.73
C SER A 21 3.96 -3.52 -14.34
N HIS A 22 3.99 -3.86 -15.63
CA HIS A 22 2.90 -4.48 -16.40
C HIS A 22 2.60 -5.92 -15.93
N ASP A 23 2.49 -6.14 -14.62
CA ASP A 23 2.10 -7.44 -14.08
C ASP A 23 0.67 -7.36 -13.53
N PRO A 24 -0.34 -7.86 -14.28
CA PRO A 24 -1.75 -7.78 -13.91
C PRO A 24 -2.12 -8.65 -12.68
N THR A 25 -1.15 -9.32 -12.06
CA THR A 25 -1.38 -10.19 -10.91
C THR A 25 -1.22 -9.52 -9.55
N THR A 26 -0.73 -8.27 -9.50
CA THR A 26 -0.54 -7.56 -8.24
C THR A 26 -1.69 -6.57 -8.04
N THR A 27 -2.53 -6.80 -7.03
CA THR A 27 -3.62 -5.90 -6.57
C THR A 27 -3.11 -4.58 -5.97
N CYS A 28 -1.93 -4.10 -6.38
CA CYS A 28 -1.26 -2.93 -5.85
C CYS A 28 -1.64 -1.69 -6.67
N GLY A 29 -2.30 -0.73 -6.03
CA GLY A 29 -2.50 0.60 -6.61
C GLY A 29 -1.23 1.45 -6.50
N CYS A 30 -1.10 2.45 -7.36
CA CYS A 30 0.00 3.41 -7.28
C CYS A 30 -0.51 4.76 -6.76
N LEU A 31 0.21 5.33 -5.80
CA LEU A 31 0.05 6.75 -5.47
C LEU A 31 1.17 7.50 -6.18
N GLN A 32 0.86 8.01 -7.37
CA GLN A 32 1.78 8.85 -8.13
C GLN A 32 1.82 10.24 -7.50
N SER A 33 2.98 10.65 -7.02
CA SER A 33 3.14 11.99 -6.47
C SER A 33 4.57 12.48 -6.58
N ARG A 34 4.74 13.80 -6.66
CA ARG A 34 6.06 14.43 -6.59
C ARG A 34 6.39 14.80 -5.14
N GLY A 35 7.69 14.92 -4.84
CA GLY A 35 8.14 15.50 -3.57
C GLY A 35 7.72 14.75 -2.30
N LEU A 36 7.96 13.44 -2.27
CA LEU A 36 7.68 12.59 -1.10
C LEU A 36 8.57 12.95 0.10
N ASP A 37 7.96 13.33 1.23
CA ASP A 37 8.64 13.60 2.51
C ASP A 37 8.04 12.73 3.62
N PHE A 38 8.81 11.76 4.09
CA PHE A 38 8.40 10.79 5.10
C PHE A 38 8.93 11.15 6.48
N GLN A 39 8.05 11.17 7.49
CA GLN A 39 8.49 11.36 8.87
C GLN A 39 8.65 10.02 9.58
N THR A 40 9.91 9.64 9.82
CA THR A 40 10.28 8.37 10.46
C THR A 40 9.72 8.23 11.86
N LEU A 41 9.14 7.07 12.13
CA LEU A 41 8.65 6.67 13.44
C LEU A 41 9.73 5.91 14.19
N THR A 42 10.11 4.73 13.66
CA THR A 42 11.00 3.72 14.27
C THR A 42 10.97 2.45 13.40
N VAL A 43 11.91 1.51 13.62
CA VAL A 43 11.84 0.14 13.09
C VAL A 43 11.04 -0.75 14.04
N PHE A 44 10.02 -1.43 13.55
CA PHE A 44 9.16 -2.32 14.35
C PHE A 44 9.19 -3.75 13.84
N ALA A 45 9.03 -4.71 14.76
CA ALA A 45 8.75 -6.10 14.41
C ALA A 45 7.35 -6.22 13.79
N VAL A 46 7.20 -7.06 12.77
CA VAL A 46 5.92 -7.25 12.05
C VAL A 46 4.79 -7.65 13.00
N GLU A 47 5.05 -8.52 13.98
CA GLU A 47 4.06 -8.90 15.00
C GLU A 47 3.60 -7.75 15.89
N HIS A 48 4.46 -6.75 16.10
CA HIS A 48 4.09 -5.56 16.86
C HIS A 48 3.24 -4.63 16.00
N ILE A 49 3.57 -4.51 14.71
CA ILE A 49 2.81 -3.71 13.74
C ILE A 49 1.36 -4.19 13.65
N THR A 50 1.11 -5.50 13.56
CA THR A 50 -0.26 -6.04 13.45
C THR A 50 -1.15 -5.64 14.61
N LYS A 51 -0.62 -5.72 15.83
CA LYS A 51 -1.34 -5.35 17.06
C LYS A 51 -1.53 -3.84 17.15
N LEU A 52 -0.48 -3.08 16.85
CA LEU A 52 -0.48 -1.63 17.02
C LEU A 52 -1.41 -0.93 16.02
N HIS A 53 -1.41 -1.38 14.77
CA HIS A 53 -2.18 -0.79 13.68
C HIS A 53 -3.55 -1.47 13.44
N ASP A 54 -3.86 -2.52 14.21
CA ASP A 54 -5.06 -3.35 14.06
C ASP A 54 -5.21 -3.91 12.63
N ILE A 55 -4.15 -4.57 12.16
CA ILE A 55 -4.05 -5.17 10.81
C ILE A 55 -3.60 -6.64 10.90
N PRO A 56 -4.48 -7.56 11.30
CA PRO A 56 -4.10 -8.94 11.59
C PRO A 56 -3.64 -9.74 10.35
N THR A 57 -4.09 -9.39 9.15
CA THR A 57 -3.75 -10.08 7.89
C THR A 57 -2.42 -9.64 7.29
N PHE A 58 -1.86 -8.51 7.78
CA PHE A 58 -0.64 -7.92 7.24
C PHE A 58 0.54 -8.88 7.04
N PRO A 59 0.85 -9.83 7.96
CA PRO A 59 1.97 -10.74 7.75
C PRO A 59 1.76 -11.68 6.56
N ALA A 60 0.53 -12.17 6.36
CA ALA A 60 0.18 -13.04 5.25
C ALA A 60 0.20 -12.27 3.91
N ASP A 61 -0.30 -11.03 3.92
CA ASP A 61 -0.29 -10.16 2.76
C ASP A 61 1.15 -9.77 2.37
N LEU A 62 2.01 -9.49 3.36
CA LEU A 62 3.42 -9.21 3.15
C LEU A 62 4.17 -10.43 2.60
N GLU A 63 3.89 -11.63 3.12
CA GLU A 63 4.46 -12.86 2.56
C GLU A 63 4.03 -13.08 1.10
N THR A 64 2.76 -12.82 0.80
CA THR A 64 2.21 -12.91 -0.57
C THR A 64 2.90 -11.92 -1.50
N PHE A 65 3.10 -10.69 -1.07
CA PHE A 65 3.87 -9.68 -1.80
C PHE A 65 5.29 -10.18 -2.12
N PHE A 66 6.03 -10.70 -1.13
CA PHE A 66 7.38 -11.20 -1.36
C PHE A 66 7.43 -12.41 -2.29
N LYS A 67 6.43 -13.30 -2.25
CA LYS A 67 6.31 -14.43 -3.17
C LYS A 67 6.07 -13.96 -4.60
N ALA A 68 5.22 -12.96 -4.81
CA ALA A 68 4.95 -12.40 -6.13
C ALA A 68 6.20 -11.75 -6.75
N GLN A 69 7.10 -11.19 -5.94
CA GLN A 69 8.35 -10.58 -6.39
C GLN A 69 9.47 -11.60 -6.67
N GLN A 70 9.25 -12.90 -6.45
CA GLN A 70 10.26 -13.92 -6.76
C GLN A 70 10.34 -14.15 -8.28
N PRO A 71 11.55 -14.17 -8.86
CA PRO A 71 11.70 -14.47 -10.28
C PRO A 71 11.19 -15.89 -10.58
N PRO A 72 10.63 -16.13 -11.78
CA PRO A 72 10.17 -17.46 -12.18
C PRO A 72 11.27 -18.50 -11.98
N LEU A 73 10.95 -19.60 -11.30
CA LEU A 73 11.91 -20.67 -11.09
C LEU A 73 12.44 -21.16 -12.45
N PRO A 74 13.77 -21.30 -12.63
CA PRO A 74 14.30 -21.91 -13.84
C PRO A 74 13.71 -23.30 -14.01
N ARG A 75 13.25 -23.62 -15.23
CA ARG A 75 12.68 -24.93 -15.57
C ARG A 75 13.62 -26.04 -15.08
N PRO A 76 13.09 -27.15 -14.54
CA PRO A 76 13.89 -28.15 -13.84
C PRO A 76 14.87 -28.83 -14.81
N THR A 77 16.11 -28.36 -14.85
CA THR A 77 17.23 -29.02 -15.53
C THR A 77 17.92 -29.92 -14.51
N THR A 78 17.41 -31.15 -14.30
CA THR A 78 18.02 -32.34 -13.65
C THR A 78 18.85 -32.21 -12.35
N ARG A 79 19.02 -31.02 -11.79
CA ARG A 79 19.81 -30.72 -10.61
C ARG A 79 18.87 -30.03 -9.64
N SER A 80 18.44 -30.77 -8.64
CA SER A 80 17.61 -30.29 -7.53
C SER A 80 18.35 -29.16 -6.82
N VAL A 81 18.09 -27.93 -7.24
CA VAL A 81 18.43 -26.73 -6.49
C VAL A 81 17.21 -26.43 -5.66
N ALA A 82 17.33 -26.53 -4.34
CA ALA A 82 16.24 -26.21 -3.43
C ALA A 82 15.72 -24.79 -3.75
N PRO A 83 14.40 -24.57 -3.80
CA PRO A 83 13.86 -23.25 -4.05
C PRO A 83 14.44 -22.29 -3.00
N THR A 84 15.15 -21.28 -3.49
CA THR A 84 15.75 -20.26 -2.64
C THR A 84 14.63 -19.34 -2.17
N LEU A 85 14.02 -19.67 -1.03
CA LEU A 85 13.01 -18.80 -0.43
C LEU A 85 13.68 -17.50 0.02
N VAL A 86 13.22 -16.38 -0.52
CA VAL A 86 13.48 -15.08 0.10
C VAL A 86 12.65 -15.02 1.39
N PRO A 87 13.27 -14.90 2.57
CA PRO A 87 12.51 -14.82 3.80
C PRO A 87 11.78 -13.48 3.91
N THR A 88 10.53 -13.53 4.34
CA THR A 88 9.74 -12.33 4.65
C THR A 88 10.43 -11.54 5.78
N PRO A 89 10.58 -10.21 5.66
CA PRO A 89 11.19 -9.37 6.68
C PRO A 89 10.45 -9.51 8.01
N GLN A 90 11.19 -9.72 9.09
CA GLN A 90 10.63 -9.70 10.45
C GLN A 90 10.49 -8.29 11.02
N GLN A 91 11.19 -7.32 10.44
CA GLN A 91 11.22 -5.93 10.87
C GLN A 91 11.08 -4.99 9.69
N LEU A 92 10.34 -3.90 9.90
CA LEU A 92 10.07 -2.88 8.90
C LEU A 92 10.32 -1.49 9.48
N ALA A 93 10.82 -0.57 8.65
CA ALA A 93 10.87 0.83 9.00
C ALA A 93 9.47 1.43 8.82
N VAL A 94 8.90 2.03 9.86
CA VAL A 94 7.53 2.56 9.87
C VAL A 94 7.55 4.08 9.94
N TYR A 95 6.61 4.72 9.25
CA TYR A 95 6.47 6.18 9.17
C TYR A 95 5.11 6.63 9.72
N LYS A 96 5.05 7.81 10.34
CA LYS A 96 3.77 8.36 10.88
C LYS A 96 2.92 9.04 9.83
N ARG A 97 3.60 9.67 8.87
CA ARG A 97 3.00 10.55 7.89
C ARG A 97 3.86 10.56 6.63
N VAL A 98 3.20 10.82 5.53
CA VAL A 98 3.79 11.12 4.23
C VAL A 98 3.23 12.47 3.78
N LYS A 99 4.10 13.34 3.28
CA LYS A 99 3.68 14.49 2.48
C LYS A 99 3.94 14.19 1.02
N PHE A 100 3.00 14.60 0.17
CA PHE A 100 3.07 14.33 -1.25
C PHE A 100 2.40 15.46 -2.03
N ILE A 101 2.77 15.61 -3.30
CA ILE A 101 2.19 16.59 -4.21
C ILE A 101 1.13 15.91 -5.06
N SER A 102 -0.11 16.40 -4.99
CA SER A 102 -1.24 15.94 -5.79
C SER A 102 -1.55 16.95 -6.90
N ALA A 103 -1.89 16.43 -8.07
CA ALA A 103 -2.48 17.24 -9.13
C ALA A 103 -3.89 17.70 -8.72
N ASP A 104 -4.29 18.89 -9.15
CA ASP A 104 -5.66 19.36 -8.97
C ASP A 104 -6.60 18.55 -9.88
N LEU A 105 -7.49 17.77 -9.26
CA LEU A 105 -8.42 16.89 -9.98
C LEU A 105 -9.54 17.64 -10.73
N GLN A 106 -9.72 18.93 -10.46
CA GLN A 106 -10.74 19.75 -11.11
C GLN A 106 -10.20 20.50 -12.33
N MET A 107 -8.91 20.86 -12.31
CA MET A 107 -8.30 21.69 -13.35
C MET A 107 -6.82 21.32 -13.58
N ASP A 108 -6.50 20.72 -14.73
CA ASP A 108 -5.11 20.37 -15.11
C ASP A 108 -4.15 21.56 -15.14
N SER A 109 -4.67 22.78 -15.34
CA SER A 109 -3.88 24.02 -15.35
C SER A 109 -3.66 24.63 -13.97
N ALA A 110 -4.32 24.10 -12.93
CA ALA A 110 -4.18 24.61 -11.58
C ALA A 110 -2.85 24.17 -10.96
N LYS A 111 -2.45 24.90 -9.91
CA LYS A 111 -1.19 24.66 -9.24
C LYS A 111 -1.30 23.39 -8.40
N ASP A 112 -0.30 22.53 -8.50
CA ASP A 112 -0.18 21.35 -7.65
C ASP A 112 -0.34 21.69 -6.15
N ILE A 113 -1.01 20.80 -5.44
CA ILE A 113 -1.34 20.95 -4.01
C ILE A 113 -0.44 20.02 -3.20
N VAL A 114 0.04 20.51 -2.06
CA VAL A 114 0.79 19.68 -1.10
C VAL A 114 -0.20 19.07 -0.11
N ASP A 115 -0.34 17.75 -0.19
CA ASP A 115 -1.16 16.95 0.71
C ASP A 115 -0.32 16.24 1.77
N VAL A 116 -0.98 15.88 2.87
CA VAL A 116 -0.37 15.14 3.97
C VAL A 116 -1.33 14.05 4.41
N ALA A 117 -0.86 12.79 4.38
CA ALA A 117 -1.59 11.66 4.94
C ALA A 117 -0.89 11.11 6.17
N ASN A 118 -1.68 10.78 7.19
CA ASN A 118 -1.23 10.24 8.47
C ASN A 118 -1.67 8.78 8.62
N ALA A 119 -0.78 7.97 9.19
CA ALA A 119 -1.01 6.58 9.56
C ALA A 119 -0.51 6.34 11.00
N THR A 120 -1.15 7.01 11.96
CA THR A 120 -0.74 6.97 13.37
C THR A 120 -1.68 6.06 14.17
N PRO A 121 -1.15 4.99 14.79
CA PRO A 121 -1.96 4.10 15.61
C PRO A 121 -2.35 4.73 16.94
N CYS A 122 -3.31 4.12 17.63
CA CYS A 122 -3.68 4.54 18.98
C CYS A 122 -2.45 4.49 19.89
N LYS A 123 -2.25 5.53 20.70
CA LYS A 123 -1.23 5.53 21.75
C LYS A 123 -1.91 5.36 23.10
N PRO A 124 -1.59 4.28 23.83
CA PRO A 124 -2.16 4.07 25.15
C PRO A 124 -1.80 5.22 26.08
N ALA A 125 -2.70 5.53 27.01
CA ALA A 125 -2.43 6.49 28.06
C ALA A 125 -1.17 6.08 28.83
N THR A 126 -0.31 7.05 29.11
CA THR A 126 0.80 6.88 30.05
C THR A 126 0.48 7.61 31.34
N SER A 127 1.26 7.40 32.40
CA SER A 127 1.11 8.14 33.65
C SER A 127 1.20 9.67 33.50
N ARG A 128 1.72 10.16 32.35
CA ARG A 128 1.92 11.58 32.04
C ARG A 128 1.10 12.09 30.86
N SER A 129 0.36 11.24 30.14
CA SER A 129 -0.36 11.65 28.92
C SER A 129 -1.66 10.88 28.75
N ALA A 130 -2.71 11.59 28.34
CA ALA A 130 -3.96 10.97 27.92
C ALA A 130 -3.74 10.03 26.72
N GLU A 131 -4.68 9.10 26.55
CA GLU A 131 -4.77 8.27 25.36
C GLU A 131 -4.95 9.16 24.13
N VAL A 132 -4.20 8.87 23.07
CA VAL A 132 -4.34 9.56 21.78
C VAL A 132 -4.99 8.57 20.81
N PRO A 133 -6.20 8.87 20.29
CA PRO A 133 -6.88 7.97 19.38
C PRO A 133 -6.07 7.78 18.10
N ALA A 134 -6.30 6.65 17.43
CA ALA A 134 -5.71 6.40 16.13
C ALA A 134 -6.15 7.46 15.11
N ARG A 135 -5.23 7.84 14.21
CA ARG A 135 -5.46 8.76 13.11
C ARG A 135 -4.97 8.14 11.82
N TYR A 136 -5.92 7.79 10.97
CA TYR A 136 -5.70 7.24 9.63
C TYR A 136 -6.41 8.14 8.62
N ASP A 137 -5.65 8.71 7.69
CA ASP A 137 -6.23 9.59 6.68
C ASP A 137 -6.62 8.78 5.43
N SER A 138 -7.69 9.22 4.76
CA SER A 138 -8.11 8.68 3.47
C SER A 138 -7.30 9.31 2.33
N VAL A 139 -7.01 8.54 1.30
CA VAL A 139 -6.33 8.97 0.08
C VAL A 139 -7.07 8.49 -1.16
N LEU A 140 -6.87 9.23 -2.25
CA LEU A 140 -7.28 8.83 -3.59
C LEU A 140 -6.13 8.06 -4.22
N VAL A 141 -6.44 6.89 -4.77
CA VAL A 141 -5.48 5.99 -5.40
C VAL A 141 -5.89 5.80 -6.85
N ASP A 142 -4.94 6.02 -7.74
CA ASP A 142 -5.11 5.78 -9.17
C ASP A 142 -5.26 4.27 -9.43
N VAL A 143 -6.23 3.91 -10.27
CA VAL A 143 -6.50 2.52 -10.63
C VAL A 143 -6.22 2.37 -12.11
N GLU A 144 -5.30 1.50 -12.50
CA GLU A 144 -4.91 1.37 -13.92
C GLU A 144 -6.03 0.76 -14.80
N ASP A 145 -7.04 0.11 -14.20
CA ASP A 145 -8.15 -0.59 -14.88
C ASP A 145 -9.45 0.22 -14.97
N VAL A 146 -9.40 1.51 -15.31
CA VAL A 146 -10.59 2.32 -15.56
C VAL A 146 -10.91 2.38 -17.05
N SER A 147 -12.19 2.40 -17.41
CA SER A 147 -12.62 2.54 -18.80
C SER A 147 -12.02 3.79 -19.44
N GLU A 148 -11.71 3.74 -20.74
CA GLU A 148 -11.19 4.90 -21.49
C GLU A 148 -12.10 6.14 -21.41
N ASP A 149 -13.39 5.94 -21.12
CA ASP A 149 -14.39 7.00 -20.94
C ASP A 149 -14.43 7.60 -19.51
N ALA A 150 -13.62 7.08 -18.57
CA ALA A 150 -13.59 7.57 -17.20
C ALA A 150 -12.79 8.87 -17.11
N PHE A 151 -13.33 9.85 -16.37
CA PHE A 151 -12.69 11.14 -16.18
C PHE A 151 -12.84 11.64 -14.74
N GLY A 152 -11.90 12.47 -14.29
CA GLY A 152 -11.90 13.09 -12.97
C GLY A 152 -11.87 12.05 -11.85
N VAL A 153 -12.74 12.20 -10.86
CA VAL A 153 -12.78 11.33 -9.66
C VAL A 153 -13.11 9.86 -9.97
N ALA A 154 -13.67 9.56 -11.14
CA ALA A 154 -13.96 8.19 -11.55
C ALA A 154 -12.68 7.36 -11.79
N LEU A 155 -11.54 8.03 -11.99
CA LEU A 155 -10.24 7.40 -12.18
C LEU A 155 -9.62 6.88 -10.87
N TYR A 156 -10.22 7.23 -9.73
CA TYR A 156 -9.62 6.98 -8.42
C TYR A 156 -10.50 6.08 -7.56
N ARG A 157 -9.85 5.26 -6.74
CA ARG A 157 -10.47 4.58 -5.60
C ARG A 157 -10.06 5.24 -4.30
N VAL A 158 -10.97 5.23 -3.33
CA VAL A 158 -10.71 5.77 -2.00
C VAL A 158 -10.18 4.65 -1.10
N ALA A 159 -9.08 4.93 -0.41
CA ALA A 159 -8.49 4.01 0.56
C ALA A 159 -8.13 4.74 1.85
N ILE A 160 -8.14 4.03 2.99
CA ILE A 160 -7.63 4.52 4.26
C ILE A 160 -6.21 3.99 4.46
N ILE A 161 -5.24 4.88 4.69
CA ILE A 161 -3.87 4.45 4.96
C ILE A 161 -3.76 3.96 6.40
N LYS A 162 -3.47 2.67 6.58
CA LYS A 162 -3.32 2.04 7.90
C LYS A 162 -1.86 1.99 8.35
N LEU A 163 -0.92 1.81 7.42
CA LEU A 163 0.51 1.73 7.69
C LEU A 163 1.29 2.35 6.54
N ILE A 164 2.37 3.07 6.85
CA ILE A 164 3.37 3.53 5.88
C ILE A 164 4.69 2.91 6.32
N PHE A 165 5.37 2.21 5.41
CA PHE A 165 6.59 1.47 5.75
C PHE A 165 7.56 1.34 4.57
N SER A 166 8.80 0.98 4.87
CA SER A 166 9.78 0.58 3.87
C SER A 166 10.48 -0.71 4.31
N ILE A 167 10.95 -1.44 3.31
CA ILE A 167 11.63 -2.73 3.53
C ILE A 167 13.12 -2.45 3.74
N PRO A 168 13.68 -2.77 4.92
CA PRO A 168 15.10 -2.55 5.18
C PRO A 168 15.97 -3.23 4.11
N THR A 169 17.03 -2.54 3.67
CA THR A 169 17.99 -3.06 2.68
C THR A 169 18.54 -4.43 3.06
N THR A 170 18.76 -4.67 4.36
CA THR A 170 19.23 -5.95 4.90
C THR A 170 18.24 -7.09 4.69
N ALA A 171 16.93 -6.82 4.74
CA ALA A 171 15.92 -7.83 4.49
C ALA A 171 15.74 -8.14 2.99
N ARG A 172 16.14 -7.22 2.11
CA ARG A 172 16.12 -7.39 0.65
C ARG A 172 17.28 -8.23 0.12
N GLN A 173 18.33 -8.41 0.93
CA GLN A 173 19.55 -9.12 0.58
C GLN A 173 19.78 -10.25 1.58
N HIS A 174 19.18 -11.42 1.32
CA HIS A 174 19.46 -12.56 2.19
C HIS A 174 20.86 -13.11 1.88
N PRO A 175 21.76 -13.26 2.88
CA PRO A 175 23.16 -13.66 2.65
C PRO A 175 23.31 -15.01 1.94
N SER A 176 22.32 -15.90 2.07
CA SER A 176 22.30 -17.23 1.46
C SER A 176 21.50 -17.31 0.15
N SER A 177 20.98 -16.20 -0.36
CA SER A 177 20.15 -16.16 -1.57
C SER A 177 20.85 -15.37 -2.67
N SER A 178 20.98 -15.96 -3.85
CA SER A 178 21.37 -15.23 -5.07
C SER A 178 20.22 -14.37 -5.64
N VAL A 179 18.99 -14.55 -5.11
CA VAL A 179 17.80 -13.79 -5.50
C VAL A 179 17.73 -12.52 -4.67
N ARG A 180 17.77 -11.38 -5.38
CA ARG A 180 17.59 -10.04 -4.82
C ARG A 180 16.19 -9.54 -5.17
N VAL A 181 15.40 -9.19 -4.17
CA VAL A 181 14.12 -8.51 -4.39
C VAL A 181 14.42 -7.06 -4.81
N PRO A 182 13.84 -6.56 -5.92
CA PRO A 182 13.95 -5.15 -6.30
C PRO A 182 13.56 -4.24 -5.13
N ASP A 183 14.11 -3.03 -5.09
CA ASP A 183 13.65 -2.06 -4.09
C ASP A 183 12.22 -1.62 -4.46
N PRO A 184 11.20 -1.92 -3.64
CA PRO A 184 9.87 -1.42 -3.94
C PRO A 184 9.68 0.04 -3.52
N GLY A 185 10.71 0.66 -2.90
CA GLY A 185 10.62 2.00 -2.33
C GLY A 185 9.80 2.02 -1.05
N GLU A 186 9.15 3.15 -0.80
CA GLU A 186 8.19 3.29 0.28
C GLU A 186 6.82 2.73 -0.11
N LEU A 187 6.23 2.02 0.86
CA LEU A 187 5.00 1.28 0.71
C LEU A 187 3.96 1.79 1.72
N ALA A 188 2.68 1.67 1.35
CA ALA A 188 1.58 1.80 2.29
C ALA A 188 0.73 0.53 2.30
N TYR A 189 0.18 0.21 3.46
CA TYR A 189 -0.88 -0.78 3.60
C TYR A 189 -2.19 -0.03 3.78
N VAL A 190 -3.17 -0.34 2.93
CA VAL A 190 -4.43 0.40 2.89
C VAL A 190 -5.65 -0.49 3.02
N GLU A 191 -6.71 0.10 3.56
CA GLU A 191 -8.04 -0.48 3.62
C GLU A 191 -8.91 0.21 2.57
N TRP A 192 -9.41 -0.55 1.59
CA TRP A 192 -10.24 0.00 0.52
C TRP A 192 -11.64 0.32 1.01
N LEU A 193 -12.14 1.49 0.60
CA LEU A 193 -13.53 1.89 0.80
C LEU A 193 -14.34 1.59 -0.46
N ASP A 194 -15.47 0.94 -0.27
CA ASP A 194 -16.50 0.75 -1.27
C ASP A 194 -17.66 1.70 -0.98
N ILE A 195 -18.00 2.48 -2.00
CA ILE A 195 -18.95 3.58 -1.91
C ILE A 195 -20.18 3.14 -2.70
N ALA A 196 -21.29 2.94 -2.00
CA ALA A 196 -22.52 2.50 -2.63
C ALA A 196 -22.93 3.45 -3.77
N LYS A 197 -23.38 2.92 -4.90
CA LYS A 197 -23.79 3.77 -6.03
C LYS A 197 -25.08 4.54 -5.76
N SER A 198 -25.91 4.05 -4.83
CA SER A 198 -27.19 4.64 -4.48
C SER A 198 -27.07 5.62 -3.30
N LYS A 199 -27.59 6.83 -3.50
CA LYS A 199 -27.77 7.82 -2.45
C LYS A 199 -28.98 7.43 -1.60
N HIS A 200 -28.89 7.56 -0.28
CA HIS A 200 -30.05 7.47 0.58
C HIS A 200 -30.87 8.77 0.44
N GLU A 201 -31.99 8.69 -0.28
CA GLU A 201 -32.83 9.83 -0.67
C GLU A 201 -33.16 10.83 0.47
N PRO A 202 -33.53 10.38 1.69
CA PRO A 202 -33.89 11.29 2.77
C PRO A 202 -32.73 12.13 3.33
N SER A 203 -31.51 11.58 3.31
CA SER A 203 -30.36 12.19 3.98
C SER A 203 -29.34 12.75 3.02
N GLY A 204 -29.40 12.32 1.75
CA GLY A 204 -28.43 12.66 0.75
C GLY A 204 -27.04 12.05 0.97
N TYR A 205 -26.88 11.13 1.92
CA TYR A 205 -25.61 10.44 2.17
C TYR A 205 -25.53 9.13 1.40
N THR A 206 -24.31 8.68 1.16
CA THR A 206 -24.00 7.41 0.52
C THR A 206 -23.45 6.45 1.56
N LEU A 207 -23.87 5.18 1.50
CA LEU A 207 -23.31 4.13 2.35
C LEU A 207 -21.85 3.89 1.94
N VAL A 208 -20.94 3.93 2.91
CA VAL A 208 -19.54 3.55 2.72
C VAL A 208 -19.27 2.30 3.54
N THR A 209 -18.81 1.25 2.88
CA THR A 209 -18.39 0.00 3.51
C THR A 209 -16.91 -0.19 3.28
N SER A 210 -16.16 -0.70 4.25
CA SER A 210 -14.81 -1.15 3.96
C SER A 210 -14.85 -2.54 3.34
N SER A 211 -14.22 -2.67 2.18
CA SER A 211 -14.21 -3.92 1.44
C SER A 211 -12.91 -4.65 1.71
N SER A 212 -13.06 -5.82 2.32
CA SER A 212 -12.00 -6.81 2.54
C SER A 212 -11.77 -7.72 1.31
N HIS A 213 -12.37 -7.38 0.17
CA HIS A 213 -12.63 -8.32 -0.93
C HIS A 213 -11.58 -8.23 -2.04
N LEU A 214 -10.93 -9.37 -2.32
CA LEU A 214 -10.36 -9.70 -3.63
C LEU A 214 -11.51 -9.75 -4.65
N SER A 215 -11.49 -8.87 -5.64
CA SER A 215 -12.18 -9.09 -6.91
C SER A 215 -11.19 -9.73 -7.88
N PHE A 216 -11.22 -11.06 -7.98
CA PHE A 216 -10.67 -11.74 -9.15
C PHE A 216 -11.73 -11.64 -10.24
N ASP A 217 -11.62 -10.64 -11.12
CA ASP A 217 -12.32 -10.72 -12.40
C ASP A 217 -11.59 -11.75 -13.26
N THR A 218 -12.17 -12.94 -13.33
CA THR A 218 -11.80 -13.97 -14.29
C THR A 218 -12.20 -13.47 -15.68
N PRO A 219 -11.29 -13.31 -16.64
CA PRO A 219 -11.68 -13.12 -18.02
C PRO A 219 -12.35 -14.41 -18.53
N VAL A 220 -13.53 -14.25 -19.14
CA VAL A 220 -14.24 -15.30 -19.89
C VAL A 220 -13.54 -15.57 -21.21
#